data_AF-A0A4U0TN29-F1
#
_entry.id   AF-A0A4U0TN29-F1
#
_cell.length_a   1.000
_cell.length_b   1.000
_cell.length_c   1.000
_cell.angle_alpha   90.00
_cell.angle_beta   90.00
_cell.angle_gamma   90.00
#
_symmetry.space_group_name_H-M   'P 1'
#
loop_
_entity.id
_entity.type
_entity.pdbx_description
1 polymer ?
#
loop_
_entity_poly.entity_id
_entity_poly.type
_entity_poly.pdbx_seq_one_letter_code
_entity_poly.pdbx_strand_id
1 'polypeptide(L)'
;MENQGTTCICILSPITKETGTTGSLASATGMADAAEAIGRYFGTAADIPGTGEASDPYYMAVFNNSHNFDQVTPANIMKYVYLEPQQNVFDFSGADEFVALAEATDKIIRCHNLNWYQQLPRVSQTRGTALYASPQRHKDSILVHLSSCLAIATGLLKHLLTLRLIALGITNPATPWTYETLMAVLVNHIDKVMYHFGDSCYHWDVVNEAFNDDGTWRDDVWYQTSGPSYILVAFRAAKRR
;
A
#
# COMPACT_ATOMS: atom_id res chain seq x y z
N MET A 1 -3.23 21.48 -10.70
CA MET A 1 -2.53 21.23 -9.43
C MET A 1 -3.60 21.03 -8.38
N GLU A 2 -3.97 19.78 -8.15
CA GLU A 2 -4.97 19.43 -7.15
C GLU A 2 -4.27 19.35 -5.80
N ASN A 3 -4.73 20.16 -4.84
CA ASN A 3 -4.13 20.30 -3.52
C ASN A 3 -4.62 19.13 -2.66
N GLN A 4 -4.05 17.94 -2.86
CA GLN A 4 -4.36 16.74 -2.08
C GLN A 4 -3.61 16.85 -0.75
N GLY A 5 -4.33 17.17 0.34
CA GLY A 5 -3.78 17.04 1.70
C GLY A 5 -3.51 15.58 2.02
N THR A 6 -2.30 15.10 1.75
CA THR A 6 -1.94 13.68 1.89
C THR A 6 -1.95 13.27 3.36
N THR A 7 -2.87 12.39 3.74
CA THR A 7 -2.89 11.78 5.08
C THR A 7 -2.41 10.33 4.98
N CYS A 8 -1.19 10.07 5.44
CA CYS A 8 -0.64 8.72 5.61
C CYS A 8 -0.73 8.30 7.08
N ILE A 9 -1.11 7.05 7.33
CA ILE A 9 -0.92 6.42 8.64
C ILE A 9 0.31 5.52 8.53
N CYS A 10 1.34 5.77 9.33
CA CYS A 10 2.65 5.17 9.14
C CYS A 10 3.11 4.27 10.31
N ILE A 11 4.03 3.36 10.01
CA ILE A 11 4.85 2.65 11.02
C ILE A 11 6.31 3.10 10.86
N LEU A 12 6.99 3.25 12.00
CA LEU A 12 8.43 3.45 12.11
C LEU A 12 9.12 2.08 12.15
N SER A 13 10.14 1.87 11.31
CA SER A 13 11.05 0.74 11.43
C SER A 13 12.02 0.95 12.60
N PRO A 14 12.52 -0.11 13.27
CA PRO A 14 13.56 0.02 14.29
C PRO A 14 14.91 0.52 13.76
N ILE A 15 15.07 0.68 12.44
CA ILE A 15 16.25 1.28 11.82
C ILE A 15 16.39 2.72 12.29
N THR A 16 17.38 2.98 13.13
CA THR A 16 17.76 4.35 13.51
C THR A 16 18.88 4.81 12.59
N LYS A 17 18.70 5.95 11.91
CA LYS A 17 19.84 6.67 11.33
C LYS A 17 20.67 7.15 12.53
N GLU A 18 21.92 6.70 12.64
CA GLU A 18 22.82 7.23 13.66
C GLU A 18 22.96 8.73 13.41
N THR A 19 22.41 9.54 14.31
CA THR A 19 22.59 10.98 14.26
C THR A 19 24.04 11.25 14.62
N GLY A 20 24.86 11.58 13.62
CA GLY A 20 26.17 12.16 13.85
C GLY A 20 26.04 13.37 14.77
N THR A 21 27.10 13.66 15.53
CA THR A 21 27.21 14.85 16.39
C THR A 21 26.54 16.07 15.76
N THR A 22 25.54 16.63 16.45
CA THR A 22 24.71 17.77 15.99
C THR A 22 25.58 18.83 15.32
N GLY A 23 25.54 18.88 13.98
CA GLY A 23 26.26 19.86 13.19
C GLY A 23 25.74 21.28 13.45
N SER A 24 26.56 22.29 13.20
CA SER A 24 26.13 23.69 13.30
C SER A 24 25.33 24.07 12.05
N LEU A 25 24.20 24.76 12.20
CA LEU A 25 23.48 25.37 11.07
C LEU A 25 24.37 26.31 10.24
N ALA A 26 25.39 26.91 10.87
CA ALA A 26 26.34 27.79 10.20
C ALA A 26 27.28 27.08 9.20
N SER A 27 27.39 25.74 9.27
CA SER A 27 28.21 24.92 8.36
C SER A 27 27.38 24.14 7.34
N ALA A 28 26.05 24.30 7.32
CA ALA A 28 25.19 23.60 6.38
C ALA A 28 25.44 24.06 4.93
N THR A 29 25.66 23.10 4.03
CA THR A 29 25.88 23.35 2.60
C THR A 29 24.67 22.99 1.74
N GLY A 30 23.70 22.27 2.30
CA GLY A 30 22.41 21.97 1.68
C GLY A 30 21.26 21.81 2.69
N MET A 31 20.07 21.53 2.16
CA MET A 31 18.83 21.44 2.96
C MET A 31 18.83 20.28 3.97
N ALA A 32 19.45 19.15 3.62
CA ALA A 32 19.57 18.02 4.52
C ALA A 32 20.57 18.30 5.64
N ASP A 33 21.70 18.95 5.36
CA ASP A 33 22.65 19.37 6.40
C ASP A 33 21.96 20.31 7.43
N ALA A 34 21.14 21.23 6.94
CA ALA A 34 20.39 22.16 7.79
C ALA A 34 19.32 21.45 8.65
N ALA A 35 18.67 20.42 8.09
CA ALA A 35 17.72 19.60 8.84
C ALA A 35 18.42 18.72 9.88
N GLU A 36 19.57 18.13 9.54
CA GLU A 36 20.35 17.30 10.46
C GLU A 36 20.85 18.09 11.67
N ALA A 37 21.26 19.35 11.46
CA ALA A 37 21.67 20.26 12.53
C ALA A 37 20.58 20.49 13.60
N ILE A 38 19.32 20.21 13.30
CA ILE A 38 18.18 20.29 14.23
C ILE A 38 17.54 18.92 14.51
N GLY A 39 18.24 17.82 14.22
CA GLY A 39 17.79 16.45 14.48
C GLY A 39 16.61 16.01 13.60
N ARG A 40 16.54 16.50 12.36
CA ARG A 40 15.54 16.16 11.34
C ARG A 40 16.22 15.67 10.07
N TYR A 41 15.43 15.09 9.17
CA TYR A 41 15.85 14.77 7.80
C TYR A 41 15.14 15.70 6.81
N PHE A 42 15.71 15.87 5.62
CA PHE A 42 15.09 16.59 4.51
C PHE A 42 15.14 15.71 3.25
N GLY A 43 13.99 15.51 2.62
CA GLY A 43 13.88 14.52 1.55
C GLY A 43 13.09 14.97 0.34
N THR A 44 13.07 14.08 -0.65
CA THR A 44 12.30 14.26 -1.88
C THR A 44 11.60 12.96 -2.28
N ALA A 45 10.41 13.09 -2.88
CA ALA A 45 9.84 11.98 -3.66
C ALA A 45 10.47 11.97 -5.05
N ALA A 46 10.63 10.78 -5.63
CA ALA A 46 11.10 10.62 -7.00
C ALA A 46 10.33 9.50 -7.69
N ASP A 47 10.00 9.69 -8.96
CA ASP A 47 9.42 8.66 -9.81
C ASP A 47 10.56 7.98 -10.56
N ILE A 48 11.23 7.02 -9.93
CA ILE A 48 12.34 6.25 -10.50
C ILE A 48 11.94 4.76 -10.44
N PRO A 49 12.09 3.99 -11.54
CA PRO A 49 12.69 4.35 -12.83
C PRO A 49 11.91 5.37 -13.67
N GLY A 50 10.61 5.56 -13.40
CA GLY A 50 9.81 6.65 -13.97
C GLY A 50 9.70 6.68 -15.49
N THR A 51 9.53 7.87 -16.05
CA THR A 51 9.45 8.09 -17.52
C THR A 51 10.63 8.84 -18.11
N GLY A 52 11.58 9.28 -17.29
CA GLY A 52 12.85 9.87 -17.76
C GLY A 52 13.83 10.26 -16.65
N GLU A 53 13.37 10.38 -15.41
CA GLU A 53 14.13 10.82 -14.24
C GLU A 53 15.43 10.04 -14.06
N ALA A 54 15.37 8.71 -14.13
CA ALA A 54 16.54 7.84 -13.96
C ALA A 54 17.63 8.02 -15.04
N SER A 55 17.25 8.58 -16.19
CA SER A 55 18.13 8.80 -17.34
C SER A 55 18.58 10.25 -17.52
N ASP A 56 17.99 11.20 -16.79
CA ASP A 56 18.40 12.60 -16.84
C ASP A 56 19.60 12.82 -15.88
N PRO A 57 20.81 13.10 -16.42
CA PRO A 57 21.99 13.28 -15.59
C PRO A 57 21.91 14.51 -14.67
N TYR A 58 21.16 15.55 -15.04
CA TYR A 58 20.98 16.73 -14.19
C TYR A 58 20.04 16.43 -13.03
N TYR A 59 18.95 15.70 -13.30
CA TYR A 59 18.05 15.23 -12.25
C TYR A 59 18.81 14.33 -11.27
N MET A 60 19.53 13.33 -11.77
CA MET A 60 20.26 12.37 -10.94
C MET A 60 21.40 13.02 -10.15
N ALA A 61 22.07 14.04 -10.69
CA ALA A 61 23.06 14.80 -9.92
C ALA A 61 22.44 15.52 -8.70
N VAL A 62 21.24 16.08 -8.86
CA VAL A 62 20.52 16.76 -7.78
C VAL A 62 19.95 15.74 -6.78
N PHE A 63 19.32 14.67 -7.27
CA PHE A 63 18.78 13.58 -6.44
C PHE A 63 19.87 12.92 -5.59
N ASN A 64 21.03 12.61 -6.18
CA ASN A 64 22.14 11.93 -5.49
C ASN A 64 22.86 12.82 -4.47
N ASN A 65 22.69 14.15 -4.51
CA ASN A 65 23.37 15.04 -3.57
C ASN A 65 22.80 14.92 -2.14
N SER A 66 23.47 14.17 -1.28
CA SER A 66 23.05 13.93 0.11
C SER A 66 23.09 15.16 1.01
N HIS A 67 23.77 16.25 0.63
CA HIS A 67 23.66 17.52 1.35
C HIS A 67 22.28 18.18 1.17
N ASN A 68 21.61 17.91 0.04
CA ASN A 68 20.27 18.44 -0.22
C ASN A 68 19.16 17.46 0.18
N PHE A 69 19.37 16.15 0.00
CA PHE A 69 18.37 15.14 0.31
C PHE A 69 19.00 13.94 1.01
N ASP A 70 18.64 13.70 2.27
CA ASP A 70 19.08 12.53 3.02
C ASP A 70 17.94 11.52 3.27
N GLN A 71 16.77 11.79 2.69
CA GLN A 71 15.61 10.92 2.67
C GLN A 71 14.96 10.88 1.27
N VAL A 72 14.50 9.71 0.83
CA VAL A 72 13.79 9.56 -0.45
C VAL A 72 12.52 8.72 -0.36
N THR A 73 11.54 9.02 -1.22
CA THR A 73 10.26 8.30 -1.32
C THR A 73 10.01 7.88 -2.77
N PRO A 74 9.81 6.57 -3.05
CA PRO A 74 9.36 6.13 -4.37
C PRO A 74 7.93 6.62 -4.61
N ALA A 75 7.77 7.51 -5.60
CA ALA A 75 6.50 8.19 -5.85
C ALA A 75 5.40 7.24 -6.37
N ASN A 76 5.78 6.24 -7.18
CA ASN A 76 4.84 5.28 -7.75
C ASN A 76 5.29 3.82 -7.63
N ILE A 77 6.57 3.53 -7.82
CA ILE A 77 7.03 2.15 -8.05
C ILE A 77 6.77 1.18 -6.89
N MET A 78 6.51 1.68 -5.68
CA MET A 78 6.09 0.89 -4.51
C MET A 78 4.58 0.90 -4.23
N LYS A 79 3.75 1.45 -5.12
CA LYS A 79 2.28 1.34 -5.01
C LYS A 79 1.82 -0.05 -5.45
N TYR A 80 0.67 -0.47 -4.92
CA TYR A 80 0.10 -1.81 -5.11
C TYR A 80 0.19 -2.30 -6.56
N VAL A 81 -0.32 -1.54 -7.54
CA VAL A 81 -0.36 -1.97 -8.96
C VAL A 81 1.02 -2.26 -9.57
N TYR A 82 2.10 -1.63 -9.10
CA TYR A 82 3.45 -1.88 -9.61
C TYR A 82 4.07 -3.10 -8.95
N LEU A 83 3.88 -3.26 -7.64
CA LEU A 83 4.43 -4.38 -6.90
C LEU A 83 3.67 -5.69 -7.13
N GLU A 84 2.37 -5.63 -7.35
CA GLU A 84 1.48 -6.79 -7.56
C GLU A 84 0.44 -6.49 -8.67
N PRO A 85 0.86 -6.40 -9.95
CA PRO A 85 -0.03 -6.05 -11.07
C PRO A 85 -1.14 -7.08 -11.31
N GLN A 86 -0.92 -8.33 -10.90
CA GLN A 86 -1.92 -9.39 -10.85
C GLN A 86 -1.84 -10.07 -9.49
N GLN A 87 -2.97 -10.52 -8.96
CA GLN A 87 -3.01 -11.15 -7.64
C GLN A 87 -2.01 -12.33 -7.56
N ASN A 88 -1.15 -12.30 -6.55
CA ASN A 88 -0.04 -13.22 -6.29
C ASN A 88 1.08 -13.23 -7.34
N VAL A 89 1.13 -12.25 -8.25
CA VAL A 89 2.22 -12.07 -9.21
C VAL A 89 2.93 -10.77 -8.85
N PHE A 90 4.11 -10.89 -8.25
CA PHE A 90 4.89 -9.76 -7.77
C PHE A 90 6.02 -9.39 -8.73
N ASP A 91 6.24 -8.09 -8.88
CA ASP A 91 7.40 -7.52 -9.57
C ASP A 91 8.04 -6.44 -8.68
N PHE A 92 9.22 -6.74 -8.16
CA PHE A 92 9.97 -5.85 -7.29
C PHE A 92 11.12 -5.13 -8.01
N SER A 93 11.35 -5.42 -9.31
CA SER A 93 12.54 -4.98 -10.03
C SER A 93 12.75 -3.47 -10.02
N GLY A 94 11.70 -2.69 -10.34
CA GLY A 94 11.80 -1.23 -10.32
C GLY A 94 11.92 -0.65 -8.91
N ALA A 95 11.35 -1.31 -7.91
CA ALA A 95 11.47 -0.87 -6.52
C ALA A 95 12.87 -1.20 -5.95
N ASP A 96 13.46 -2.33 -6.33
CA ASP A 96 14.85 -2.69 -6.04
C ASP A 96 15.82 -1.68 -6.63
N GLU A 97 15.58 -1.21 -7.87
CA GLU A 97 16.36 -0.14 -8.48
C GLU A 97 16.32 1.15 -7.64
N PHE A 98 15.14 1.55 -7.18
CA PHE A 98 14.99 2.73 -6.33
C PHE A 98 15.74 2.58 -5.00
N VAL A 99 15.60 1.42 -4.35
CA VAL A 99 16.26 1.12 -3.08
C VAL A 99 17.77 1.15 -3.24
N ALA A 100 18.31 0.53 -4.30
CA ALA A 100 19.75 0.53 -4.58
C ALA A 100 20.32 1.95 -4.76
N LEU A 101 19.57 2.86 -5.40
CA LEU A 101 19.99 4.26 -5.55
C LEU A 101 20.01 5.01 -4.21
N ALA A 102 19.02 4.76 -3.35
CA ALA A 102 18.95 5.36 -2.03
C ALA A 102 20.09 4.87 -1.13
N GLU A 103 20.33 3.55 -1.10
CA GLU A 103 21.39 2.91 -0.32
C GLU A 103 22.78 3.36 -0.79
N ALA A 104 23.00 3.51 -2.10
CA ALA A 104 24.27 3.97 -2.66
C ALA A 104 24.64 5.41 -2.24
N THR A 105 23.70 6.17 -1.68
CA THR A 105 23.89 7.56 -1.24
C THR A 105 23.53 7.77 0.24
N ASP A 106 23.46 6.67 1.02
CA ASP A 106 23.15 6.65 2.45
C ASP A 106 21.84 7.37 2.83
N LYS A 107 20.85 7.36 1.93
CA LYS A 107 19.56 8.00 2.17
C LYS A 107 18.61 7.03 2.87
N ILE A 108 17.87 7.53 3.86
CA ILE A 108 16.77 6.75 4.43
C ILE A 108 15.58 6.72 3.48
N ILE A 109 14.84 5.62 3.46
CA ILE A 109 13.71 5.44 2.56
C ILE A 109 12.39 5.54 3.34
N ARG A 110 11.47 6.37 2.87
CA ARG A 110 10.06 6.27 3.27
C ARG A 110 9.32 5.53 2.17
N CYS A 111 8.96 4.29 2.42
CA CYS A 111 8.28 3.44 1.46
C CYS A 111 6.78 3.78 1.41
N HIS A 112 6.25 3.88 0.19
CA HIS A 112 4.95 4.44 -0.10
C HIS A 112 4.29 3.68 -1.26
N ASN A 113 3.16 3.00 -1.08
CA ASN A 113 2.40 2.73 0.15
C ASN A 113 1.83 1.30 0.06
N LEU A 114 1.42 0.72 1.19
CA LEU A 114 0.94 -0.66 1.23
C LEU A 114 -0.56 -0.82 0.92
N ASN A 115 -1.36 0.18 1.28
CA ASN A 115 -2.81 0.13 1.12
C ASN A 115 -3.38 1.52 0.81
N TRP A 116 -4.04 1.62 -0.34
CA TRP A 116 -4.69 2.85 -0.82
C TRP A 116 -5.91 2.52 -1.68
N TYR A 117 -6.74 3.51 -1.96
CA TYR A 117 -7.92 3.35 -2.81
C TYR A 117 -7.61 3.54 -4.30
N GLN A 118 -6.53 4.26 -4.64
CA GLN A 118 -6.07 4.45 -6.01
C GLN A 118 -4.94 3.49 -6.38
N GLN A 119 -4.67 3.39 -7.70
CA GLN A 119 -3.57 2.60 -8.26
C GLN A 119 -3.57 1.15 -7.73
N LEU A 120 -4.76 0.57 -7.66
CA LEU A 120 -5.01 -0.85 -7.40
C LEU A 120 -5.02 -1.64 -8.72
N PRO A 121 -4.56 -2.90 -8.76
CA PRO A 121 -4.73 -3.75 -9.93
C PRO A 121 -6.22 -4.04 -10.19
N ARG A 122 -6.56 -4.33 -11.45
CA ARG A 122 -7.96 -4.42 -11.93
C ARG A 122 -8.84 -5.41 -11.15
N VAL A 123 -8.25 -6.48 -10.61
CA VAL A 123 -8.96 -7.49 -9.80
C VAL A 123 -9.32 -7.00 -8.40
N SER A 124 -8.56 -6.07 -7.83
CA SER A 124 -8.84 -5.48 -6.52
C SER A 124 -9.92 -4.39 -6.60
N GLN A 125 -10.28 -3.93 -7.80
CA GLN A 125 -11.28 -2.89 -8.03
C GLN A 125 -12.72 -3.41 -8.18
N THR A 126 -12.92 -4.73 -8.21
CA THR A 126 -14.27 -5.30 -8.35
C THR A 126 -15.05 -5.11 -7.05
N ARG A 127 -16.17 -4.38 -7.11
CA ARG A 127 -17.00 -4.00 -5.96
C ARG A 127 -17.28 -5.20 -5.05
N GLY A 128 -16.99 -5.04 -3.76
CA GLY A 128 -17.47 -5.95 -2.73
C GLY A 128 -18.98 -5.91 -2.64
N THR A 129 -19.63 -7.03 -2.31
CA THR A 129 -21.04 -6.99 -1.91
C THR A 129 -21.05 -6.40 -0.51
N ALA A 130 -21.64 -5.21 -0.38
CA ALA A 130 -21.84 -4.54 0.90
C ALA A 130 -22.49 -5.50 1.92
N LEU A 131 -21.69 -6.11 2.79
CA LEU A 131 -22.15 -6.80 3.98
C LEU A 131 -22.06 -5.90 5.21
N TYR A 132 -21.42 -4.74 5.12
CA TYR A 132 -21.32 -3.77 6.21
C TYR A 132 -22.51 -2.79 6.24
N ALA A 133 -23.72 -3.31 6.44
CA ALA A 133 -24.90 -2.51 6.75
C ALA A 133 -25.03 -2.28 8.26
N SER A 134 -24.37 -1.24 8.79
CA SER A 134 -24.54 -0.65 10.14
C SER A 134 -24.30 -1.56 11.38
N PRO A 135 -23.95 -1.00 12.56
CA PRO A 135 -23.65 -1.77 13.78
C PRO A 135 -24.83 -2.53 14.44
N GLN A 136 -26.02 -2.62 13.85
CA GLN A 136 -27.23 -3.11 14.54
C GLN A 136 -27.57 -4.61 14.37
N ARG A 137 -26.69 -5.46 13.83
CA ARG A 137 -27.00 -6.91 13.71
C ARG A 137 -26.01 -7.85 14.41
N HIS A 138 -25.64 -7.52 15.64
CA HIS A 138 -24.93 -8.45 16.54
C HIS A 138 -25.85 -9.32 17.41
N LYS A 139 -27.09 -9.64 16.97
CA LYS A 139 -28.01 -10.46 17.78
C LYS A 139 -28.71 -11.65 17.12
N ASP A 140 -28.74 -11.78 15.79
CA ASP A 140 -29.54 -12.85 15.18
C ASP A 140 -28.70 -13.78 14.29
N SER A 141 -28.09 -14.80 14.90
CA SER A 141 -27.59 -15.99 14.17
C SER A 141 -27.84 -17.27 14.96
N ILE A 142 -29.10 -17.52 15.32
CA ILE A 142 -29.59 -18.81 15.82
C ILE A 142 -30.75 -19.38 14.98
N LEU A 143 -31.21 -18.72 13.91
CA LEU A 143 -32.37 -19.18 13.12
C LEU A 143 -32.13 -19.21 11.61
N VAL A 144 -31.02 -19.80 11.16
CA VAL A 144 -30.85 -20.21 9.75
C VAL A 144 -30.54 -21.71 9.72
N HIS A 145 -31.56 -22.55 9.91
CA HIS A 145 -31.43 -24.01 9.78
C HIS A 145 -32.60 -24.69 9.03
N LEU A 146 -33.48 -23.95 8.34
CA LEU A 146 -34.67 -24.55 7.70
C LEU A 146 -34.87 -24.22 6.20
N SER A 147 -33.90 -23.63 5.49
CA SER A 147 -34.01 -23.43 4.02
C SER A 147 -32.98 -24.18 3.19
N SER A 148 -32.24 -25.12 3.77
CA SER A 148 -31.11 -25.78 3.10
C SER A 148 -31.48 -26.89 2.11
N CYS A 149 -32.74 -27.35 2.01
CA CYS A 149 -33.06 -28.49 1.13
C CYS A 149 -33.51 -28.15 -0.30
N LEU A 150 -33.90 -26.90 -0.61
CA LEU A 150 -34.34 -26.53 -1.97
C LEU A 150 -33.30 -25.71 -2.76
N ALA A 151 -32.31 -25.11 -2.08
CA ALA A 151 -31.24 -24.33 -2.71
C ALA A 151 -30.08 -25.19 -3.28
N ILE A 152 -29.95 -26.46 -2.85
CA ILE A 152 -28.83 -27.33 -3.23
C ILE A 152 -28.93 -27.79 -4.70
N ALA A 153 -30.15 -28.02 -5.22
CA ALA A 153 -30.34 -28.53 -6.58
C ALA A 153 -30.13 -27.49 -7.69
N THR A 154 -30.40 -26.21 -7.42
CA THR A 154 -30.16 -25.11 -8.38
C THR A 154 -28.77 -24.49 -8.24
N GLY A 155 -28.16 -24.61 -7.05
CA GLY A 155 -26.79 -24.18 -6.77
C GLY A 155 -25.74 -25.03 -7.49
N LEU A 156 -25.87 -26.36 -7.52
CA LEU A 156 -24.89 -27.24 -8.17
C LEU A 156 -24.81 -27.00 -9.69
N LEU A 157 -25.95 -26.80 -10.35
CA LEU A 157 -25.99 -26.58 -11.80
C LEU A 157 -25.44 -25.20 -12.20
N LYS A 158 -25.69 -24.16 -11.37
CA LYS A 158 -25.04 -22.86 -11.53
C LYS A 158 -23.55 -22.94 -11.28
N HIS A 159 -23.10 -23.63 -10.23
CA HIS A 159 -21.68 -23.79 -9.90
C HIS A 159 -20.91 -24.56 -10.99
N LEU A 160 -21.51 -25.61 -11.57
CA LEU A 160 -20.94 -26.36 -12.69
C LEU A 160 -20.89 -25.55 -14.00
N LEU A 161 -21.89 -24.69 -14.27
CA LEU A 161 -21.85 -23.77 -15.41
C LEU A 161 -20.79 -22.68 -15.23
N THR A 162 -20.67 -22.11 -14.04
CA THR A 162 -19.65 -21.09 -13.74
C THR A 162 -18.24 -21.69 -13.82
N LEU A 163 -18.02 -22.91 -13.31
CA LEU A 163 -16.73 -23.61 -13.46
C LEU A 163 -16.39 -23.93 -14.93
N ARG A 164 -17.37 -24.27 -15.77
CA ARG A 164 -17.16 -24.44 -17.22
C ARG A 164 -16.87 -23.14 -17.96
N LEU A 165 -17.47 -22.02 -17.53
CA LEU A 165 -17.23 -20.69 -18.13
C LEU A 165 -15.88 -20.10 -17.69
N ILE A 166 -15.45 -20.34 -16.44
CA ILE A 166 -14.10 -20.04 -15.93
C ILE A 166 -13.03 -20.80 -16.71
N ALA A 167 -13.24 -22.09 -16.99
CA ALA A 167 -12.33 -22.91 -17.79
C ALA A 167 -12.27 -22.52 -19.28
N LEU A 168 -13.24 -21.74 -19.77
CA LEU A 168 -13.32 -21.27 -21.16
C LEU A 168 -12.92 -19.79 -21.33
N GLY A 169 -12.56 -19.08 -20.25
CA GLY A 169 -12.19 -17.66 -20.31
C GLY A 169 -13.31 -16.71 -20.75
N ILE A 170 -14.55 -17.21 -20.83
CA ILE A 170 -15.72 -16.47 -21.30
C ILE A 170 -16.56 -16.17 -20.06
N THR A 171 -16.53 -14.91 -19.62
CA THR A 171 -17.13 -14.33 -18.40
C THR A 171 -16.30 -14.51 -17.12
N ASN A 172 -15.73 -13.40 -16.66
CA ASN A 172 -15.38 -13.22 -15.25
C ASN A 172 -16.47 -12.33 -14.64
N PRO A 173 -17.64 -12.87 -14.22
CA PRO A 173 -18.51 -12.11 -13.34
C PRO A 173 -17.75 -12.06 -12.02
N ALA A 174 -17.05 -10.95 -11.80
CA ALA A 174 -16.27 -10.72 -10.60
C ALA A 174 -17.11 -11.13 -9.39
N THR A 175 -16.70 -12.20 -8.72
CA THR A 175 -17.34 -12.60 -7.48
C THR A 175 -17.08 -11.47 -6.50
N PRO A 176 -18.13 -10.86 -5.93
CA PRO A 176 -17.92 -9.77 -5.01
C PRO A 176 -17.08 -10.23 -3.82
N TRP A 177 -16.16 -9.38 -3.37
CA TRP A 177 -15.31 -9.68 -2.23
C TRP A 177 -16.12 -9.93 -0.95
N THR A 178 -15.68 -10.90 -0.16
CA THR A 178 -16.06 -11.05 1.25
C THR A 178 -14.97 -10.45 2.14
N TYR A 179 -15.28 -10.24 3.42
CA TYR A 179 -14.30 -9.81 4.41
C TYR A 179 -13.08 -10.76 4.43
N GLU A 180 -13.32 -12.07 4.52
CA GLU A 180 -12.27 -13.08 4.65
C GLU A 180 -11.36 -13.11 3.42
N THR A 181 -11.97 -13.06 2.23
CA THR A 181 -11.22 -13.14 0.97
C THR A 181 -10.40 -11.87 0.75
N LEU A 182 -10.98 -10.67 0.91
CA LEU A 182 -10.25 -9.43 0.68
C LEU A 182 -9.18 -9.16 1.75
N MET A 183 -9.44 -9.48 3.03
CA MET A 183 -8.43 -9.33 4.07
C MET A 183 -7.28 -10.32 3.89
N ALA A 184 -7.53 -11.53 3.38
CA ALA A 184 -6.46 -12.46 3.02
C ALA A 184 -5.59 -11.92 1.87
N VAL A 185 -6.19 -11.27 0.87
CA VAL A 185 -5.44 -10.59 -0.20
C VAL A 185 -4.56 -9.47 0.37
N LEU A 186 -5.15 -8.57 1.17
CA LEU A 186 -4.43 -7.45 1.78
C LEU A 186 -3.25 -7.93 2.64
N VAL A 187 -3.49 -8.93 3.48
CA VAL A 187 -2.46 -9.51 4.34
C VAL A 187 -1.34 -10.15 3.52
N ASN A 188 -1.67 -10.92 2.49
CA ASN A 188 -0.66 -11.53 1.63
C ASN A 188 0.19 -10.49 0.90
N HIS A 189 -0.43 -9.43 0.35
CA HIS A 189 0.29 -8.32 -0.26
C HIS A 189 1.29 -7.70 0.71
N ILE A 190 0.82 -7.28 1.88
CA ILE A 190 1.66 -6.64 2.90
C ILE A 190 2.77 -7.58 3.35
N ASP A 191 2.47 -8.85 3.63
CA ASP A 191 3.47 -9.81 4.10
C ASP A 191 4.57 -10.03 3.05
N LYS A 192 4.24 -10.03 1.74
CA LYS A 192 5.21 -10.20 0.66
C LYS A 192 6.08 -8.95 0.45
N VAL A 193 5.47 -7.77 0.46
CA VAL A 193 6.19 -6.51 0.31
C VAL A 193 7.11 -6.26 1.52
N MET A 194 6.61 -6.47 2.74
CA MET A 194 7.41 -6.32 3.96
C MET A 194 8.52 -7.36 4.08
N TYR A 195 8.30 -8.59 3.59
CA TYR A 195 9.35 -9.60 3.54
C TYR A 195 10.52 -9.17 2.65
N HIS A 196 10.23 -8.43 1.58
CA HIS A 196 11.23 -8.02 0.61
C HIS A 196 11.93 -6.70 1.00
N PHE A 197 11.17 -5.71 1.48
CA PHE A 197 11.68 -4.35 1.72
C PHE A 197 11.67 -3.89 3.19
N GLY A 198 11.20 -4.71 4.13
CA GLY A 198 11.00 -4.30 5.54
C GLY A 198 12.23 -3.66 6.17
N ASP A 199 13.41 -4.22 5.90
CA ASP A 199 14.70 -3.75 6.44
C ASP A 199 15.33 -2.60 5.65
N SER A 200 14.82 -2.26 4.46
CA SER A 200 15.29 -1.11 3.67
C SER A 200 14.52 0.18 3.97
N CYS A 201 13.32 0.05 4.54
CA CYS A 201 12.40 1.17 4.75
C CYS A 201 12.48 1.71 6.17
N TYR A 202 12.86 2.98 6.33
CA TYR A 202 12.82 3.68 7.62
C TYR A 202 11.38 3.99 8.07
N HIS A 203 10.52 4.37 7.13
CA HIS A 203 9.07 4.50 7.35
C HIS A 203 8.29 3.70 6.31
N TRP A 204 7.10 3.25 6.71
CA TRP A 204 6.07 2.76 5.81
C TRP A 204 4.81 3.60 5.90
N ASP A 205 4.33 4.11 4.77
CA ASP A 205 2.95 4.58 4.64
C ASP A 205 2.04 3.35 4.49
N VAL A 206 1.51 2.85 5.61
CA VAL A 206 0.78 1.56 5.66
C VAL A 206 -0.61 1.70 5.07
N VAL A 207 -1.34 2.74 5.45
CA VAL A 207 -2.64 3.09 4.87
C VAL A 207 -2.60 4.55 4.43
N ASN A 208 -2.95 4.79 3.17
CA ASN A 208 -2.99 6.13 2.59
C ASN A 208 -4.45 6.60 2.41
N GLU A 209 -4.73 7.85 2.77
CA GLU A 209 -5.95 8.61 2.45
C GLU A 209 -7.28 7.89 2.77
N ALA A 210 -7.38 7.26 3.95
CA ALA A 210 -8.59 6.57 4.40
C ALA A 210 -9.82 7.49 4.66
N PHE A 211 -9.61 8.80 4.68
CA PHE A 211 -10.63 9.80 4.97
C PHE A 211 -10.89 10.69 3.76
N ASN A 212 -12.13 11.18 3.63
CA ASN A 212 -12.51 12.29 2.76
C ASN A 212 -12.16 13.63 3.42
N ASP A 213 -12.27 14.71 2.66
CA ASP A 213 -11.96 16.08 3.13
C ASP A 213 -12.86 16.54 4.29
N ASP A 214 -14.06 15.98 4.40
CA ASP A 214 -15.00 16.24 5.50
C ASP A 214 -14.75 15.38 6.76
N GLY A 215 -13.69 14.55 6.74
CA GLY A 215 -13.32 13.65 7.83
C GLY A 215 -14.13 12.35 7.90
N THR A 216 -15.07 12.12 6.98
CA THR A 216 -15.76 10.83 6.87
C THR A 216 -14.86 9.77 6.25
N TRP A 217 -15.21 8.50 6.43
CA TRP A 217 -14.50 7.38 5.79
C TRP A 217 -14.64 7.44 4.27
N ARG A 218 -13.54 7.20 3.57
CA ARG A 218 -13.55 7.08 2.12
C ARG A 218 -14.31 5.83 1.68
N ASP A 219 -15.24 5.99 0.75
CA ASP A 219 -16.05 4.90 0.20
C ASP A 219 -15.26 4.12 -0.87
N ASP A 220 -14.41 3.21 -0.42
CA ASP A 220 -13.58 2.35 -1.27
C ASP A 220 -13.85 0.84 -1.03
N VAL A 221 -13.19 -0.02 -1.81
CA VAL A 221 -13.37 -1.48 -1.72
C VAL A 221 -12.99 -2.02 -0.33
N TRP A 222 -12.01 -1.42 0.35
CA TRP A 222 -11.55 -1.85 1.66
C TRP A 222 -12.60 -1.52 2.72
N TYR A 223 -13.10 -0.29 2.71
CA TYR A 223 -14.13 0.18 3.63
C TYR A 223 -15.48 -0.48 3.37
N GLN A 224 -15.93 -0.61 2.12
CA GLN A 224 -17.20 -1.27 1.77
C GLN A 224 -17.26 -2.73 2.22
N THR A 225 -16.11 -3.42 2.18
CA THR A 225 -16.02 -4.85 2.49
C THR A 225 -15.79 -5.12 3.98
N SER A 226 -15.05 -4.24 4.67
CA SER A 226 -14.57 -4.51 6.04
C SER A 226 -14.91 -3.44 7.09
N GLY A 227 -15.57 -2.35 6.68
CA GLY A 227 -15.65 -1.14 7.50
C GLY A 227 -14.24 -0.60 7.81
N PRO A 228 -14.01 0.06 8.96
CA PRO A 228 -12.69 0.61 9.30
C PRO A 228 -11.65 -0.45 9.72
N SER A 229 -12.01 -1.74 9.76
CA SER A 229 -11.16 -2.78 10.33
C SER A 229 -9.94 -3.13 9.48
N TYR A 230 -9.97 -2.90 8.15
CA TYR A 230 -8.81 -3.12 7.27
C TYR A 230 -7.57 -2.34 7.72
N ILE A 231 -7.75 -1.17 8.35
CA ILE A 231 -6.63 -0.36 8.86
C ILE A 231 -5.87 -1.14 9.92
N LEU A 232 -6.57 -1.66 10.93
CA LEU A 232 -5.93 -2.46 11.98
C LEU A 232 -5.34 -3.76 11.42
N VAL A 233 -5.98 -4.37 10.42
CA VAL A 233 -5.43 -5.56 9.73
C VAL A 233 -4.11 -5.22 9.02
N ALA A 234 -4.06 -4.13 8.27
CA ALA A 234 -2.87 -3.68 7.55
C ALA A 234 -1.71 -3.39 8.49
N PHE A 235 -1.96 -2.65 9.58
CA PHE A 235 -0.94 -2.34 10.59
C PHE A 235 -0.42 -3.58 11.32
N ARG A 236 -1.31 -4.53 11.64
CA ARG A 236 -0.90 -5.81 12.23
C ARG A 236 -0.08 -6.64 11.25
N ALA A 237 -0.44 -6.63 9.97
CA ALA A 237 0.34 -7.32 8.94
C ALA A 237 1.75 -6.72 8.83
N ALA A 238 1.83 -5.40 8.68
CA ALA A 238 3.09 -4.68 8.54
C ALA A 238 4.02 -4.86 9.76
N LYS A 239 3.48 -4.82 10.99
CA LYS A 239 4.28 -4.99 12.23
C LYS A 239 4.87 -6.40 12.44
N ARG A 240 4.35 -7.44 11.78
CA ARG A 240 4.83 -8.82 12.01
C ARG A 240 6.23 -9.07 11.46
N ARG A 241 6.78 -8.13 10.69
CA ARG A 241 8.12 -8.12 10.13
C ARG A 241 8.81 -6.85 10.57
#